data_AF-A0A3Q2QRV4-F1
#
_entry.id   AF-A0A3Q2QRV4-F1
#
_cell.length_a   1.000
_cell.length_b   1.000
_cell.length_c   1.000
_cell.angle_alpha   90.00
_cell.angle_beta   90.00
_cell.angle_gamma   90.00
#
_symmetry.space_group_name_H-M   'P 1'
#
loop_
_entity.id
_entity.type
_entity.pdbx_description
1 polymer ?
#
loop_
_entity_poly.entity_id
_entity_poly.type
_entity_poly.pdbx_seq_one_letter_code
_entity_poly.pdbx_strand_id
1 'polypeptide(L)'
;MHHFFFLSLQPPPLPPQGPPAAVSNAGAVVPAGPMMPYNYNVYEPVQPHWFYCKQVESKSVWFPLSLIDSLQLEETVISNVVVRTDGGRYDVQLYDRIRTAVYWEEEPTEVRRCTWFYKGDKDSRFVPYSEEFSEKLEAEYKKAISTNQWHRRLEFPSGETIVMHNPKVIVQFQPSSVPDEWGTTQDGQTRPRVVKRGIDDDHDELPTVDHLVFMVHGIGPVCDLRFRSMIECVDDFRSASLKLLHSHFKKPLDEHAISRVEFLPVQWHTALHGDATGVDRIKKITLPSTGRLRHFTNETLLDVLFYNSPTYCQTIMDTVAQEINRLYALFMKRNPDYRGAISVAGHSLGKIESASSPF
;
A
#
# COMPACT_ATOMS: atom_id res chain seq x y z
N MET A 1 17.26 14.62 27.60
CA MET A 1 18.57 14.38 26.95
C MET A 1 18.68 12.89 26.65
N HIS A 2 18.38 12.49 25.42
CA HIS A 2 18.61 11.11 24.97
C HIS A 2 19.83 11.11 24.06
N HIS A 3 20.90 10.44 24.50
CA HIS A 3 22.09 10.18 23.69
C HIS A 3 21.78 9.07 22.68
N PHE A 4 21.76 9.42 21.40
CA PHE A 4 21.98 8.47 20.32
C PHE A 4 23.49 8.35 20.10
N PHE A 5 24.05 7.15 20.19
CA PHE A 5 25.41 6.87 19.72
C PHE A 5 25.33 6.37 18.28
N PHE A 6 25.77 7.20 17.34
CA PHE A 6 26.16 6.79 15.99
C PHE A 6 27.68 6.91 15.89
N LEU A 7 28.35 5.80 15.58
CA LEU A 7 29.76 5.83 15.19
C LEU A 7 29.84 6.42 13.77
N SER A 8 30.31 7.66 13.68
CA SER A 8 30.58 8.38 12.44
C SER A 8 31.96 7.99 11.91
N LEU A 9 32.02 7.35 10.74
CA LEU A 9 33.24 7.24 9.96
C LEU A 9 33.25 8.37 8.93
N GLN A 10 34.22 9.27 9.08
CA GLN A 10 34.38 10.46 8.26
C GLN A 10 35.01 10.09 6.90
N PRO A 11 34.45 10.51 5.75
CA PRO A 11 35.09 10.28 4.46
C PRO A 11 36.30 11.21 4.26
N PRO A 12 37.33 10.80 3.50
CA PRO A 12 38.51 11.62 3.26
C PRO A 12 38.20 12.83 2.35
N PRO A 13 38.96 13.94 2.47
CA PRO A 13 38.71 15.15 1.71
C PRO A 13 39.06 15.00 0.23
N LEU A 14 38.20 15.55 -0.63
CA LEU A 14 38.43 15.66 -2.08
C LEU A 14 39.43 16.79 -2.39
N PRO A 15 40.30 16.62 -3.42
CA PRO A 15 41.21 17.67 -3.86
C PRO A 15 40.47 18.83 -4.56
N PRO A 16 41.04 20.05 -4.56
CA PRO A 16 40.36 21.26 -5.02
C PRO A 16 40.09 21.23 -6.54
N GLN A 17 38.84 21.51 -6.92
CA GLN A 17 38.44 21.70 -8.32
C GLN A 17 38.89 23.08 -8.82
N GLY A 18 39.56 23.11 -9.97
CA GLY A 18 39.86 24.34 -10.72
C GLY A 18 38.61 24.98 -11.34
N PRO A 19 38.71 26.24 -11.83
CA PRO A 19 37.56 27.00 -12.28
C PRO A 19 36.90 26.38 -13.53
N PRO A 20 35.57 26.54 -13.70
CA PRO A 20 34.83 25.92 -14.80
C PRO A 20 35.19 26.58 -16.15
N ALA A 21 35.46 25.75 -17.15
CA ALA A 21 35.63 26.17 -18.53
C ALA A 21 34.27 26.54 -19.17
N ALA A 22 34.26 27.59 -19.98
CA ALA A 22 33.08 28.06 -20.72
C ALA A 22 32.64 27.02 -21.76
N VAL A 23 31.35 26.65 -21.74
CA VAL A 23 30.77 25.69 -22.67
C VAL A 23 30.19 26.45 -23.88
N SER A 24 30.73 26.17 -25.06
CA SER A 24 30.24 26.64 -26.35
C SER A 24 29.04 25.82 -26.82
N ASN A 25 27.94 26.47 -27.20
CA ASN A 25 26.77 25.86 -27.82
C ASN A 25 27.08 25.37 -29.25
N ALA A 26 27.20 24.06 -29.43
CA ALA A 26 27.02 23.40 -30.72
C ALA A 26 26.42 22.00 -30.48
N GLY A 27 25.18 21.79 -30.90
CA GLY A 27 24.44 20.54 -30.70
C GLY A 27 25.04 19.38 -31.48
N ALA A 28 25.30 18.27 -30.80
CA ALA A 28 25.66 17.01 -31.42
C ALA A 28 24.40 16.34 -31.98
N VAL A 29 24.37 16.12 -33.30
CA VAL A 29 23.35 15.30 -33.98
C VAL A 29 23.70 13.83 -33.74
N VAL A 30 22.84 13.11 -33.02
CA VAL A 30 22.97 11.67 -32.78
C VAL A 30 22.34 10.93 -33.97
N PRO A 31 22.99 9.96 -34.62
CA PRO A 31 22.38 9.22 -35.74
C PRO A 31 21.28 8.30 -35.21
N ALA A 32 20.10 8.36 -35.81
CA ALA A 32 19.04 7.41 -35.55
C ALA A 32 19.47 6.01 -36.03
N GLY A 33 19.64 5.08 -35.10
CA GLY A 33 19.76 3.65 -35.43
C GLY A 33 18.47 3.16 -36.11
N PRO A 34 18.54 2.11 -36.94
CA PRO A 34 17.39 1.62 -37.69
C PRO A 34 16.30 1.15 -36.72
N MET A 35 15.14 1.84 -36.74
CA MET A 35 13.97 1.44 -35.98
C MET A 35 13.44 0.12 -36.54
N MET A 36 13.45 -0.92 -35.72
CA MET A 36 12.74 -2.17 -36.03
C MET A 36 11.24 -1.84 -36.21
N PRO A 37 10.61 -2.24 -37.33
CA PRO A 37 9.18 -2.05 -37.50
C PRO A 37 8.44 -3.02 -36.59
N TYR A 38 8.06 -2.58 -35.39
CA TYR A 38 7.06 -3.28 -34.59
C TYR A 38 5.77 -3.35 -35.39
N ASN A 39 5.29 -4.55 -35.67
CA ASN A 39 4.11 -4.77 -36.49
C ASN A 39 2.84 -4.53 -35.63
N TYR A 40 2.54 -3.26 -35.33
CA TYR A 40 1.41 -2.83 -34.47
C TYR A 40 0.01 -3.19 -35.01
N ASN A 41 -0.07 -3.90 -36.14
CA ASN A 41 -1.31 -4.33 -36.77
C ASN A 41 -1.81 -5.70 -36.25
N VAL A 42 -1.09 -6.33 -35.32
CA VAL A 42 -1.52 -7.60 -34.71
C VAL A 42 -2.09 -7.32 -33.32
N TYR A 43 -3.31 -7.77 -33.09
CA TYR A 43 -3.95 -7.68 -31.78
C TYR A 43 -3.36 -8.72 -30.83
N GLU A 44 -2.89 -8.27 -29.66
CA GLU A 44 -2.43 -9.12 -28.57
C GLU A 44 -3.37 -8.96 -27.36
N PRO A 45 -3.86 -10.05 -26.75
CA PRO A 45 -4.66 -9.98 -25.53
C PRO A 45 -3.93 -9.22 -24.41
N VAL A 46 -4.64 -8.33 -23.72
CA VAL A 46 -4.10 -7.63 -22.55
C VAL A 46 -4.16 -8.54 -21.33
N GLN A 47 -3.05 -8.60 -20.59
CA GLN A 47 -3.02 -9.23 -19.29
C GLN A 47 -3.76 -8.35 -18.26
N PRO A 48 -4.79 -8.86 -17.58
CA PRO A 48 -5.46 -8.14 -16.51
C PRO A 48 -4.54 -7.98 -15.31
N HIS A 49 -4.75 -6.91 -14.56
CA HIS A 49 -4.09 -6.67 -13.29
C HIS A 49 -5.13 -6.34 -12.23
N TRP A 50 -4.89 -6.79 -11.00
CA TRP A 50 -5.85 -6.65 -9.92
C TRP A 50 -5.46 -5.49 -9.01
N PHE A 51 -6.47 -4.74 -8.60
CA PHE A 51 -6.32 -3.57 -7.74
C PHE A 51 -7.22 -3.71 -6.51
N TYR A 52 -6.88 -2.96 -5.48
CA TYR A 52 -7.73 -2.77 -4.31
C TYR A 52 -8.00 -1.29 -4.05
N CYS A 53 -9.16 -1.00 -3.47
CA CYS A 53 -9.58 0.35 -3.12
C CYS A 53 -9.45 0.60 -1.61
N LYS A 54 -8.73 1.64 -1.21
CA LYS A 54 -8.72 2.14 0.19
C LYS A 54 -9.25 3.56 0.25
N GLN A 55 -9.96 3.88 1.34
CA GLN A 55 -10.32 5.25 1.65
C GLN A 55 -9.12 5.96 2.29
N VAL A 56 -8.65 7.03 1.67
CA VAL A 56 -7.58 7.89 2.20
C VAL A 56 -8.08 9.32 2.17
N GLU A 57 -8.17 9.98 3.33
CA GLU A 57 -8.69 11.35 3.45
C GLU A 57 -10.07 11.54 2.78
N SER A 58 -10.98 10.57 2.97
CA SER A 58 -12.32 10.53 2.37
C SER A 58 -12.34 10.43 0.83
N LYS A 59 -11.24 10.00 0.22
CA LYS A 59 -11.15 9.72 -1.22
C LYS A 59 -10.83 8.24 -1.44
N SER A 60 -11.53 7.64 -2.40
CA SER A 60 -11.22 6.31 -2.91
C SER A 60 -9.90 6.33 -3.69
N VAL A 61 -8.89 5.63 -3.18
CA VAL A 61 -7.59 5.48 -3.84
C VAL A 61 -7.39 4.01 -4.22
N TRP A 62 -7.07 3.79 -5.48
CA TRP A 62 -6.76 2.46 -6.01
C TRP A 62 -5.27 2.18 -5.96
N PHE A 63 -4.92 0.99 -5.47
CA PHE A 63 -3.56 0.50 -5.37
C PHE A 63 -3.45 -0.82 -6.13
N PRO A 64 -2.38 -1.02 -6.92
CA PRO A 64 -2.14 -2.30 -7.58
C PRO A 64 -1.78 -3.36 -6.53
N LEU A 65 -2.27 -4.57 -6.74
CA LEU A 65 -1.71 -5.75 -6.08
C LEU A 65 -0.38 -6.11 -6.73
N SER A 66 0.42 -6.98 -6.10
CA SER A 66 1.62 -7.47 -6.77
C SER A 66 1.25 -8.21 -8.06
N LEU A 67 2.18 -8.28 -9.02
CA LEU A 67 1.95 -9.02 -10.26
C LEU A 67 1.70 -10.51 -10.00
N ILE A 68 2.34 -11.09 -8.98
CA ILE A 68 2.12 -12.48 -8.56
C ILE A 68 0.72 -12.66 -8.00
N ASP A 69 0.29 -11.79 -7.10
CA ASP A 69 -1.07 -11.85 -6.55
C ASP A 69 -2.11 -11.67 -7.67
N SER A 70 -1.87 -10.74 -8.60
CA SER A 70 -2.74 -10.52 -9.76
C SER A 70 -2.84 -11.74 -10.67
N LEU A 71 -1.73 -12.42 -10.93
CA LEU A 71 -1.70 -13.66 -11.70
C LEU A 71 -2.48 -14.77 -11.00
N GLN A 72 -2.25 -14.97 -9.71
CA GLN A 72 -2.93 -15.99 -8.92
C GLN A 72 -4.45 -15.73 -8.86
N LEU A 73 -4.86 -14.48 -8.69
CA LEU A 73 -6.26 -14.08 -8.74
C LEU A 73 -6.88 -14.33 -10.12
N GLU A 74 -6.14 -14.07 -11.20
CA GLU A 74 -6.62 -14.32 -12.56
C GLU A 74 -6.79 -15.81 -12.86
N GLU A 75 -5.84 -16.65 -12.45
CA GLU A 75 -5.91 -18.12 -12.62
C GLU A 75 -7.12 -18.73 -11.90
N THR A 76 -7.54 -18.10 -10.80
CA THR A 76 -8.61 -18.60 -9.92
C THR A 76 -9.92 -17.82 -10.07
N VAL A 77 -10.02 -16.87 -11.01
CA VAL A 77 -11.17 -15.94 -11.15
C VAL A 77 -12.52 -16.64 -11.32
N ILE A 78 -12.54 -17.83 -11.92
CA ILE A 78 -13.75 -18.62 -12.20
C ILE A 78 -14.13 -19.50 -10.99
N SER A 79 -13.26 -19.59 -9.99
CA SER A 79 -13.43 -20.42 -8.81
C SER A 79 -13.90 -19.59 -7.61
N ASN A 80 -14.78 -20.15 -6.77
CA ASN A 80 -15.19 -19.51 -5.53
C ASN A 80 -14.19 -19.80 -4.39
N VAL A 81 -12.92 -19.49 -4.65
CA VAL A 81 -11.79 -19.79 -3.74
C VAL A 81 -11.29 -18.50 -3.11
N VAL A 82 -10.85 -18.61 -1.86
CA VAL A 82 -10.16 -17.54 -1.15
C VAL A 82 -8.71 -17.51 -1.59
N VAL A 83 -8.26 -16.39 -2.14
CA VAL A 83 -6.88 -16.21 -2.59
C VAL A 83 -6.12 -15.39 -1.57
N ARG A 84 -4.95 -15.86 -1.15
CA ARG A 84 -4.08 -15.16 -0.21
C ARG A 84 -3.26 -14.14 -0.98
N THR A 85 -3.30 -12.87 -0.59
CA THR A 85 -2.52 -11.79 -1.25
C THR A 85 -1.59 -11.10 -0.27
N ASP A 86 -0.69 -10.26 -0.79
CA ASP A 86 0.19 -9.41 0.00
C ASP A 86 1.04 -10.25 0.98
N GLY A 87 1.68 -11.31 0.49
CA GLY A 87 2.46 -12.23 1.34
C GLY A 87 1.60 -13.00 2.36
N GLY A 88 0.31 -13.17 2.09
CA GLY A 88 -0.65 -13.89 2.92
C GLY A 88 -1.27 -13.08 4.05
N ARG A 89 -1.07 -11.76 4.05
CA ARG A 89 -1.65 -10.82 5.03
C ARG A 89 -3.12 -10.53 4.79
N TYR A 90 -3.56 -10.65 3.55
CA TYR A 90 -4.94 -10.43 3.15
C TYR A 90 -5.50 -11.68 2.46
N ASP A 91 -6.82 -11.85 2.59
CA ASP A 91 -7.59 -12.86 1.89
C ASP A 91 -8.55 -12.15 0.93
N VAL A 92 -8.59 -12.58 -0.32
CA VAL A 92 -9.47 -12.06 -1.37
C VAL A 92 -10.55 -13.09 -1.69
N GLN A 93 -11.80 -12.67 -1.53
CA GLN A 93 -12.98 -13.40 -1.95
C GLN A 93 -13.39 -12.92 -3.34
N LEU A 94 -13.10 -13.73 -4.36
CA LEU A 94 -13.30 -13.36 -5.76
C LEU A 94 -14.77 -13.18 -6.16
N TYR A 95 -15.67 -13.97 -5.55
CA TYR A 95 -17.11 -13.87 -5.85
C TYR A 95 -17.69 -12.53 -5.40
N ASP A 96 -17.42 -12.12 -4.16
CA ASP A 96 -17.91 -10.86 -3.60
C ASP A 96 -17.04 -9.65 -3.97
N ARG A 97 -15.86 -9.88 -4.55
CA ARG A 97 -14.85 -8.84 -4.85
C ARG A 97 -14.43 -8.06 -3.61
N ILE A 98 -14.26 -8.79 -2.51
CA ILE A 98 -13.88 -8.24 -1.20
C ILE A 98 -12.53 -8.80 -0.78
N ARG A 99 -11.69 -7.93 -0.21
CA ARG A 99 -10.43 -8.29 0.45
C ARG A 99 -10.49 -7.94 1.93
N THR A 100 -10.10 -8.88 2.78
CA THR A 100 -10.09 -8.75 4.24
C THR A 100 -8.70 -8.97 4.82
N ALA A 101 -8.37 -8.22 5.87
CA ALA A 101 -7.15 -8.44 6.63
C ALA A 101 -7.27 -9.74 7.44
N VAL A 102 -6.18 -10.50 7.49
CA VAL A 102 -6.15 -11.80 8.20
C VAL A 102 -5.71 -11.62 9.64
N TYR A 103 -4.67 -10.82 9.87
CA TYR A 103 -3.99 -10.74 11.16
C TYR A 103 -4.53 -9.64 12.07
N TRP A 104 -5.15 -8.60 11.52
CA TRP A 104 -5.70 -7.46 12.27
C TRP A 104 -7.12 -7.14 11.81
N GLU A 105 -7.82 -6.33 12.60
CA GLU A 105 -9.13 -5.82 12.24
C GLU A 105 -8.98 -4.59 11.33
N GLU A 106 -9.61 -4.64 10.17
CA GLU A 106 -9.67 -3.55 9.18
C GLU A 106 -11.00 -3.68 8.42
N GLU A 107 -11.55 -2.56 7.95
CA GLU A 107 -12.72 -2.61 7.09
C GLU A 107 -12.40 -3.37 5.78
N PRO A 108 -13.28 -4.28 5.33
CA PRO A 108 -13.08 -4.97 4.06
C PRO A 108 -13.00 -3.99 2.89
N THR A 109 -12.05 -4.23 1.98
CA THR A 109 -11.79 -3.37 0.82
C THR A 109 -12.24 -4.02 -0.48
N GLU A 110 -12.78 -3.24 -1.42
CA GLU A 110 -13.10 -3.72 -2.77
C GLU A 110 -11.82 -4.10 -3.51
N VAL A 111 -11.87 -5.22 -4.25
CA VAL A 111 -10.90 -5.56 -5.29
C VAL A 111 -11.51 -5.49 -6.68
N ARG A 112 -10.69 -5.17 -7.68
CA ARG A 112 -11.17 -5.02 -9.06
C ARG A 112 -10.16 -5.59 -10.04
N ARG A 113 -10.67 -6.32 -11.03
CA ARG A 113 -9.89 -6.81 -12.17
C ARG A 113 -9.89 -5.75 -13.24
N CYS A 114 -8.73 -5.37 -13.78
CA CYS A 114 -8.67 -4.22 -14.69
C CYS A 114 -7.67 -4.44 -15.82
N THR A 115 -8.03 -3.99 -17.01
CA THR A 115 -7.17 -4.02 -18.21
C THR A 115 -6.93 -2.62 -18.80
N TRP A 116 -7.71 -1.63 -18.35
CA TRP A 116 -7.63 -0.25 -18.80
C TRP A 116 -7.61 0.71 -17.62
N PHE A 117 -6.84 1.78 -17.78
CA PHE A 117 -6.57 2.75 -16.73
C PHE A 117 -6.61 4.16 -17.28
N TYR A 118 -6.89 5.12 -16.42
CA TYR A 118 -6.72 6.54 -16.73
C TYR A 118 -5.86 7.26 -15.69
N LYS A 119 -5.27 8.37 -16.11
CA LYS A 119 -4.49 9.25 -15.24
C LYS A 119 -4.74 10.70 -15.65
N GLY A 120 -5.25 11.51 -14.72
CA GLY A 120 -5.35 12.96 -14.90
C GLY A 120 -3.99 13.65 -14.76
N ASP A 121 -3.90 14.89 -15.22
CA ASP A 121 -2.65 15.67 -15.20
C ASP A 121 -2.10 15.88 -13.78
N LYS A 122 -3.00 15.97 -12.80
CA LYS A 122 -2.65 16.13 -11.37
C LYS A 122 -2.54 14.81 -10.61
N ASP A 123 -2.91 13.70 -11.24
CA ASP A 123 -2.92 12.40 -10.58
C ASP A 123 -1.51 11.82 -10.61
N SER A 124 -1.03 11.30 -9.48
CA SER A 124 0.25 10.60 -9.41
C SER A 124 0.15 9.15 -9.88
N ARG A 125 -1.04 8.55 -9.76
CA ARG A 125 -1.31 7.13 -10.00
C ARG A 125 -2.34 6.93 -11.12
N PHE A 126 -2.23 5.78 -11.77
CA PHE A 126 -3.28 5.30 -12.66
C PHE A 126 -4.48 4.82 -11.85
N VAL A 127 -5.68 5.13 -12.34
CA VAL A 127 -6.94 4.70 -11.76
C VAL A 127 -7.57 3.66 -12.69
N PRO A 128 -7.94 2.48 -12.17
CA PRO A 128 -8.64 1.48 -12.95
C PRO A 128 -10.03 1.94 -13.38
N TYR A 129 -10.38 1.69 -14.64
CA TYR A 129 -11.77 1.73 -15.06
C TYR A 129 -12.57 0.56 -14.43
N SER A 130 -13.90 0.62 -14.49
CA SER A 130 -14.72 -0.54 -14.14
C SER A 130 -14.47 -1.70 -15.12
N GLU A 131 -14.78 -2.92 -14.70
CA GLU A 131 -14.65 -4.12 -15.54
C GLU A 131 -15.49 -3.98 -16.82
N GLU A 132 -16.76 -3.60 -16.67
CA GLU A 132 -17.67 -3.39 -17.80
C GLU A 132 -17.17 -2.31 -18.78
N PHE A 133 -16.64 -1.20 -18.27
CA PHE A 133 -16.09 -0.14 -19.12
C PHE A 133 -14.83 -0.62 -19.84
N SER A 134 -13.96 -1.33 -19.14
CA SER A 134 -12.73 -1.90 -19.69
C SER A 134 -13.01 -2.91 -20.80
N GLU A 135 -14.04 -3.76 -20.65
CA GLU A 135 -14.46 -4.72 -21.67
C GLU A 135 -14.96 -4.03 -22.95
N LYS A 136 -15.81 -3.01 -22.81
CA LYS A 136 -16.32 -2.22 -23.94
C LYS A 136 -15.18 -1.49 -24.65
N LEU A 137 -14.27 -0.88 -23.88
CA LEU A 137 -13.12 -0.16 -24.42
C LEU A 137 -12.15 -1.10 -25.16
N GLU A 138 -11.90 -2.29 -24.61
CA GLU A 138 -11.07 -3.32 -25.22
C GLU A 138 -11.66 -3.81 -26.55
N ALA A 139 -12.99 -3.96 -26.65
CA ALA A 139 -13.66 -4.34 -27.90
C ALA A 139 -13.45 -3.31 -29.01
N GLU A 140 -13.58 -2.01 -28.70
CA GLU A 140 -13.32 -0.94 -29.66
C GLU A 140 -11.84 -0.81 -30.02
N TYR A 141 -10.93 -1.03 -29.06
CA TYR A 141 -9.50 -1.08 -29.32
C TYR A 141 -9.13 -2.23 -30.27
N LYS A 142 -9.65 -3.45 -30.01
CA LYS A 142 -9.45 -4.61 -30.88
C LYS A 142 -9.95 -4.33 -32.30
N LYS A 143 -11.10 -3.69 -32.43
CA LYS A 143 -11.65 -3.26 -33.73
C LYS A 143 -10.70 -2.26 -34.41
N ALA A 144 -10.22 -1.23 -33.71
CA ALA A 144 -9.31 -0.23 -34.25
C ALA A 144 -7.98 -0.83 -34.75
N ILE A 145 -7.39 -1.77 -33.99
CA ILE A 145 -6.19 -2.53 -34.41
C ILE A 145 -6.49 -3.35 -35.67
N SER A 146 -7.57 -4.15 -35.65
CA SER A 146 -7.86 -5.08 -36.75
C SER A 146 -8.22 -4.40 -38.07
N THR A 147 -8.84 -3.21 -38.02
CA THR A 147 -9.23 -2.45 -39.22
C THR A 147 -8.25 -1.33 -39.56
N ASN A 148 -7.26 -1.09 -38.70
CA ASN A 148 -6.36 0.06 -38.74
C ASN A 148 -7.11 1.41 -38.82
N GLN A 149 -8.28 1.52 -38.17
CA GLN A 149 -9.11 2.73 -38.13
C GLN A 149 -9.00 3.44 -36.78
N TRP A 150 -8.27 4.54 -36.78
CA TRP A 150 -7.99 5.38 -35.61
C TRP A 150 -8.77 6.70 -35.66
N HIS A 151 -8.58 7.56 -34.65
CA HIS A 151 -9.14 8.92 -34.56
C HIS A 151 -10.67 8.97 -34.46
N ARG A 152 -11.32 7.88 -34.04
CA ARG A 152 -12.76 7.84 -33.76
C ARG A 152 -13.03 8.33 -32.33
N ARG A 153 -14.12 9.09 -32.15
CA ARG A 153 -14.67 9.47 -30.85
C ARG A 153 -15.60 8.37 -30.38
N LEU A 154 -15.27 7.76 -29.24
CA LEU A 154 -16.07 6.73 -28.59
C LEU A 154 -16.79 7.36 -27.42
N GLU A 155 -18.11 7.44 -27.50
CA GLU A 155 -18.95 7.99 -26.43
C GLU A 155 -19.51 6.84 -25.59
N PHE A 156 -19.33 6.93 -24.27
CA PHE A 156 -19.82 5.93 -23.33
C PHE A 156 -21.06 6.45 -22.59
N PRO A 157 -21.94 5.56 -22.07
CA PRO A 157 -23.17 5.97 -21.37
C PRO A 157 -22.97 6.88 -20.16
N SER A 158 -21.79 6.83 -19.54
CA SER A 158 -21.37 7.69 -18.42
C SER A 158 -20.97 9.11 -18.86
N GLY A 159 -21.01 9.41 -20.16
CA GLY A 159 -20.80 10.75 -20.73
C GLY A 159 -19.35 11.06 -21.08
N GLU A 160 -18.39 10.18 -20.79
CA GLU A 160 -17.00 10.40 -21.20
C GLU A 160 -16.77 10.02 -22.65
N THR A 161 -15.89 10.77 -23.31
CA THR A 161 -15.47 10.50 -24.69
C THR A 161 -14.03 10.02 -24.72
N ILE A 162 -13.79 8.86 -25.31
CA ILE A 162 -12.45 8.32 -25.55
C ILE A 162 -12.05 8.56 -27.00
N VAL A 163 -10.82 9.02 -27.22
CA VAL A 163 -10.23 9.16 -28.56
C VAL A 163 -8.93 8.36 -28.62
N MET A 164 -8.88 7.39 -29.54
CA MET A 164 -7.70 6.56 -29.80
C MET A 164 -6.98 7.09 -31.04
N HIS A 165 -5.82 7.73 -30.88
CA HIS A 165 -5.00 8.20 -32.01
C HIS A 165 -4.14 7.08 -32.60
N ASN A 166 -3.61 6.23 -31.74
CA ASN A 166 -2.82 5.03 -32.07
C ASN A 166 -2.74 4.12 -30.82
N PRO A 167 -2.07 2.95 -30.87
CA PRO A 167 -1.98 2.03 -29.74
C PRO A 167 -1.39 2.60 -28.44
N LYS A 168 -0.59 3.69 -28.53
CA LYS A 168 0.12 4.30 -27.40
C LYS A 168 -0.50 5.63 -26.95
N VAL A 169 -1.31 6.26 -27.79
CA VAL A 169 -1.88 7.59 -27.55
C VAL A 169 -3.39 7.49 -27.57
N ILE A 170 -3.95 7.34 -26.37
CA ILE A 170 -5.38 7.25 -26.11
C ILE A 170 -5.71 8.25 -25.00
N VAL A 171 -6.77 9.02 -25.20
CA VAL A 171 -7.15 10.10 -24.29
C VAL A 171 -8.63 10.07 -23.96
N GLN A 172 -8.96 10.52 -22.76
CA GLN A 172 -10.33 10.67 -22.27
C GLN A 172 -10.66 12.15 -22.06
N PHE A 173 -11.80 12.57 -22.59
CA PHE A 173 -12.44 13.85 -22.30
C PHE A 173 -13.59 13.62 -21.34
N GLN A 174 -13.65 14.43 -20.28
CA GLN A 174 -14.78 14.41 -19.35
C GLN A 174 -15.97 15.16 -19.97
N PRO A 175 -17.21 14.86 -19.55
CA PRO A 175 -18.37 15.62 -19.98
C PRO A 175 -18.17 17.09 -19.62
N SER A 176 -18.42 18.00 -20.57
CA SER A 176 -18.44 19.43 -20.30
C SER A 176 -19.42 19.71 -19.16
N SER A 177 -18.99 20.44 -18.13
CA SER A 177 -19.91 20.91 -17.09
C SER A 177 -21.02 21.73 -17.73
N VAL A 178 -22.25 21.55 -17.23
CA VAL A 178 -23.43 22.33 -17.65
C VAL A 178 -23.06 23.83 -17.66
N PRO A 179 -23.37 24.59 -18.73
CA PRO A 179 -23.17 26.04 -18.71
C PRO A 179 -23.89 26.62 -17.50
N ASP A 180 -23.26 27.57 -16.81
CA ASP A 180 -23.95 28.34 -15.80
C ASP A 180 -25.10 29.15 -16.42
N GLU A 181 -25.97 29.71 -15.58
CA GLU A 181 -27.19 30.43 -15.96
C GLU A 181 -26.93 31.64 -16.89
N TRP A 182 -25.67 32.04 -17.05
CA TRP A 182 -25.21 33.12 -17.94
C TRP A 182 -24.60 32.64 -19.27
N GLY A 183 -24.63 31.34 -19.55
CA GLY A 183 -24.09 30.77 -20.79
C GLY A 183 -22.57 30.81 -20.87
N THR A 184 -21.88 31.05 -19.75
CA THR A 184 -20.44 30.97 -19.66
C THR A 184 -20.05 29.56 -19.23
N THR A 185 -19.47 28.78 -20.14
CA THR A 185 -18.70 27.62 -19.71
C THR A 185 -17.52 28.16 -18.90
N GLN A 186 -17.30 27.67 -17.67
CA GLN A 186 -15.99 27.82 -17.05
C GLN A 186 -15.00 27.06 -17.92
N ASP A 187 -14.45 27.75 -18.91
CA ASP A 187 -13.40 27.29 -19.81
C ASP A 187 -12.08 27.15 -19.03
N GLY A 188 -12.07 26.27 -18.03
CA GLY A 188 -10.93 25.43 -17.81
C GLY A 188 -11.17 24.18 -18.63
N GLN A 189 -10.73 24.16 -19.90
CA GLN A 189 -10.61 22.90 -20.64
C GLN A 189 -9.81 21.95 -19.75
N THR A 190 -10.51 21.04 -19.08
CA THR A 190 -9.85 20.04 -18.26
C THR A 190 -8.99 19.24 -19.21
N ARG A 191 -7.67 19.31 -19.00
CA ARG A 191 -6.72 18.61 -19.86
C ARG A 191 -7.19 17.16 -19.99
N PRO A 192 -7.20 16.61 -21.21
CA PRO A 192 -7.63 15.24 -21.42
C PRO A 192 -6.80 14.30 -20.54
N ARG A 193 -7.46 13.31 -19.95
CA ARG A 193 -6.78 12.30 -19.14
C ARG A 193 -6.11 11.31 -20.08
N VAL A 194 -4.91 10.85 -19.69
CA VAL A 194 -4.21 9.80 -20.43
C VAL A 194 -4.90 8.48 -20.13
N VAL A 195 -5.15 7.70 -21.16
CA VAL A 195 -5.73 6.35 -21.06
C VAL A 195 -4.65 5.34 -21.43
N LYS A 196 -4.46 4.34 -20.58
CA LYS A 196 -3.43 3.30 -20.75
C LYS A 196 -4.06 1.91 -20.76
N ARG A 197 -3.60 1.08 -21.69
CA ARG A 197 -3.93 -0.35 -21.79
C ARG A 197 -2.86 -1.15 -21.06
N GLY A 198 -3.28 -2.02 -20.15
CA GLY A 198 -2.39 -2.84 -19.33
C GLY A 198 -1.48 -2.02 -18.40
N ILE A 199 -0.61 -2.72 -17.69
CA ILE A 199 0.43 -2.15 -16.82
C ILE A 199 1.75 -2.78 -17.25
N ASP A 200 2.77 -1.94 -17.35
CA ASP A 200 4.14 -2.41 -17.48
C ASP A 200 4.66 -2.45 -16.03
N ASP A 201 4.66 -3.64 -15.42
CA ASP A 201 5.18 -3.83 -14.06
C ASP A 201 6.32 -4.85 -14.09
N ASP A 202 7.42 -4.51 -13.43
CA ASP A 202 8.56 -5.41 -13.30
C ASP A 202 8.24 -6.44 -12.21
N HIS A 203 8.47 -7.71 -12.50
CA HIS A 203 8.18 -8.81 -11.59
C HIS A 203 9.10 -8.79 -10.36
N ASP A 204 8.64 -8.22 -9.25
CA ASP A 204 9.29 -8.40 -7.95
C ASP A 204 8.59 -9.51 -7.15
N GLU A 205 9.17 -10.71 -7.18
CA GLU A 205 8.74 -11.81 -6.33
C GLU A 205 9.12 -11.53 -4.88
N LEU A 206 8.14 -11.58 -3.97
CA LEU A 206 8.41 -11.45 -2.55
C LEU A 206 9.11 -12.72 -2.05
N PRO A 207 10.31 -12.61 -1.44
CA PRO A 207 10.96 -13.76 -0.84
C PRO A 207 10.09 -14.38 0.26
N THR A 208 10.33 -15.68 0.49
CA THR A 208 9.72 -16.42 1.60
C THR A 208 9.99 -15.76 2.95
N VAL A 209 9.17 -16.08 3.95
CA VAL A 209 9.40 -15.59 5.31
C VAL A 209 10.35 -16.53 6.04
N ASP A 210 11.46 -15.99 6.54
CA ASP A 210 12.42 -16.71 7.40
C ASP A 210 12.54 -16.11 8.81
N HIS A 211 11.92 -14.94 9.05
CA HIS A 211 11.85 -14.31 10.36
C HIS A 211 10.48 -13.64 10.55
N LEU A 212 9.79 -14.01 11.63
CA LEU A 212 8.53 -13.43 12.07
C LEU A 212 8.77 -12.48 13.25
N VAL A 213 8.33 -11.24 13.13
CA VAL A 213 8.47 -10.21 14.17
C VAL A 213 7.09 -9.71 14.59
N PHE A 214 6.74 -9.94 15.86
CA PHE A 214 5.55 -9.36 16.47
C PHE A 214 5.87 -7.94 16.93
N MET A 215 5.24 -6.96 16.31
CA MET A 215 5.41 -5.55 16.65
C MET A 215 4.38 -5.18 17.71
N VAL A 216 4.83 -4.75 18.89
CA VAL A 216 3.99 -4.29 19.99
C VAL A 216 4.11 -2.78 20.09
N HIS A 217 3.01 -2.07 19.91
CA HIS A 217 2.99 -0.62 20.07
C HIS A 217 2.94 -0.24 21.56
N GLY A 218 3.46 0.95 21.87
CA GLY A 218 3.26 1.57 23.19
C GLY A 218 1.85 2.09 23.38
N ILE A 219 1.61 2.78 24.49
CA ILE A 219 0.30 3.28 24.93
C ILE A 219 -0.39 4.17 23.87
N GLY A 220 -1.70 3.95 23.70
CA GLY A 220 -2.60 4.71 22.83
C GLY A 220 -2.88 4.05 21.47
N PRO A 221 -3.97 4.42 20.78
CA PRO A 221 -4.34 3.88 19.47
C PRO A 221 -3.42 4.37 18.33
N VAL A 222 -2.53 5.31 18.65
CA VAL A 222 -1.65 6.02 17.72
C VAL A 222 -0.22 5.58 17.96
N CYS A 223 0.48 5.20 16.89
CA CYS A 223 1.82 4.64 16.99
C CYS A 223 2.96 5.66 16.99
N ASP A 224 2.72 6.89 16.50
CA ASP A 224 3.74 7.93 16.42
C ASP A 224 3.18 9.36 16.59
N LEU A 225 4.09 10.34 16.62
CA LEU A 225 3.77 11.78 16.73
C LEU A 225 2.92 12.32 15.56
N ARG A 226 2.65 11.51 14.54
CA ARG A 226 1.86 11.87 13.35
C ARG A 226 0.44 11.31 13.39
N PHE A 227 0.00 10.72 14.51
CA PHE A 227 -1.36 10.19 14.65
C PHE A 227 -1.69 9.04 13.68
N ARG A 228 -0.66 8.30 13.25
CA ARG A 228 -0.82 7.17 12.33
C ARG A 228 -1.25 5.89 13.05
N SER A 229 -1.97 5.05 12.31
CA SER A 229 -2.36 3.73 12.77
C SER A 229 -1.14 2.82 12.90
N MET A 230 -1.27 1.78 13.74
CA MET A 230 -0.24 0.75 13.87
C MET A 230 0.06 0.05 12.55
N ILE A 231 -0.98 -0.20 11.76
CA ILE A 231 -0.85 -0.92 10.48
C ILE A 231 0.03 -0.13 9.52
N GLU A 232 -0.19 1.19 9.39
CA GLU A 232 0.63 2.07 8.55
C GLU A 232 2.09 2.11 9.02
N CYS A 233 2.33 2.15 10.34
CA CYS A 233 3.69 2.08 10.86
C CYS A 233 4.36 0.74 10.54
N VAL A 234 3.66 -0.38 10.70
CA VAL A 234 4.20 -1.70 10.37
C VAL A 234 4.47 -1.84 8.86
N ASP A 235 3.62 -1.27 8.00
CA ASP A 235 3.85 -1.24 6.55
C ASP A 235 5.10 -0.45 6.15
N ASP A 236 5.41 0.65 6.84
CA ASP A 236 6.68 1.36 6.68
C ASP A 236 7.88 0.47 7.05
N PHE A 237 7.79 -0.29 8.15
CA PHE A 237 8.83 -1.24 8.56
C PHE A 237 9.03 -2.35 7.52
N ARG A 238 7.94 -2.93 7.00
CA ARG A 238 7.99 -3.92 5.90
C ARG A 238 8.68 -3.34 4.68
N SER A 239 8.28 -2.13 4.27
CA SER A 239 8.83 -1.44 3.10
C SER A 239 10.31 -1.10 3.27
N ALA A 240 10.71 -0.60 4.45
CA ALA A 240 12.10 -0.28 4.75
C ALA A 240 12.96 -1.54 4.82
N SER A 241 12.47 -2.60 5.47
CA SER A 241 13.17 -3.89 5.57
C SER A 241 13.40 -4.50 4.19
N LEU A 242 12.38 -4.53 3.33
CA LEU A 242 12.50 -5.06 1.97
C LEU A 242 13.49 -4.25 1.12
N LYS A 243 13.46 -2.91 1.21
CA LYS A 243 14.43 -2.04 0.53
C LYS A 243 15.87 -2.28 1.01
N LEU A 244 16.08 -2.50 2.30
CA LEU A 244 17.40 -2.84 2.84
C LEU A 244 17.86 -4.22 2.35
N LEU A 245 16.97 -5.19 2.30
CA LEU A 245 17.23 -6.55 1.81
C LEU A 245 17.76 -6.50 0.37
N HIS A 246 17.06 -5.80 -0.53
CA HIS A 246 17.48 -5.70 -1.93
C HIS A 246 18.70 -4.80 -2.17
N SER A 247 18.90 -3.76 -1.36
CA SER A 247 20.00 -2.80 -1.59
C SER A 247 21.32 -3.19 -0.92
N HIS A 248 21.28 -3.75 0.29
CA HIS A 248 22.48 -4.05 1.09
C HIS A 248 22.75 -5.54 1.29
N PHE A 249 21.74 -6.40 1.15
CA PHE A 249 21.87 -7.84 1.39
C PHE A 249 21.54 -8.70 0.17
N LYS A 250 21.67 -8.15 -1.04
CA LYS A 250 21.39 -8.85 -2.29
C LYS A 250 22.15 -10.18 -2.43
N LYS A 251 23.45 -10.21 -2.10
CA LYS A 251 24.26 -11.43 -2.22
C LYS A 251 23.75 -12.55 -1.29
N PRO A 252 23.59 -12.34 0.04
CA PRO A 252 22.95 -13.33 0.91
C PRO A 252 21.53 -13.73 0.50
N LEU A 253 20.76 -12.80 -0.09
CA LEU A 253 19.41 -13.09 -0.61
C LEU A 253 19.46 -14.02 -1.83
N ASP A 254 20.31 -13.71 -2.82
CA ASP A 254 20.49 -14.52 -4.03
C ASP A 254 21.05 -15.93 -3.69
N GLU A 255 21.90 -16.01 -2.67
CA GLU A 255 22.44 -17.27 -2.12
C GLU A 255 21.43 -18.02 -1.22
N HIS A 256 20.21 -17.47 -1.04
CA HIS A 256 19.15 -18.01 -0.17
C HIS A 256 19.60 -18.22 1.30
N ALA A 257 20.60 -17.46 1.74
CA ALA A 257 21.10 -17.51 3.12
C ALA A 257 20.24 -16.69 4.09
N ILE A 258 19.55 -15.68 3.57
CA ILE A 258 18.54 -14.89 4.29
C ILE A 258 17.32 -14.68 3.39
N SER A 259 16.19 -14.37 4.00
CA SER A 259 14.94 -14.09 3.31
C SER A 259 14.23 -12.87 3.92
N ARG A 260 12.93 -12.73 3.63
CA ARG A 260 12.16 -11.57 4.04
C ARG A 260 11.69 -11.71 5.49
N VAL A 261 11.81 -10.62 6.24
CA VAL A 261 11.19 -10.48 7.57
C VAL A 261 9.70 -10.14 7.42
N GLU A 262 8.82 -10.89 8.07
CA GLU A 262 7.41 -10.56 8.21
C GLU A 262 7.15 -9.88 9.55
N PHE A 263 6.51 -8.72 9.51
CA PHE A 263 6.14 -7.98 10.71
C PHE A 263 4.64 -8.12 10.93
N LEU A 264 4.18 -8.52 12.12
CA LEU A 264 2.75 -8.57 12.46
C LEU A 264 2.42 -7.56 13.57
N PRO A 265 1.41 -6.70 13.38
CA PRO A 265 0.98 -5.76 14.41
C PRO A 265 0.23 -6.49 15.54
N VAL A 266 0.65 -6.26 16.78
CA VAL A 266 -0.03 -6.74 17.99
C VAL A 266 -0.91 -5.62 18.53
N GLN A 267 -2.19 -5.65 18.16
CA GLN A 267 -3.20 -4.68 18.61
C GLN A 267 -3.80 -5.12 19.94
N TRP A 268 -3.28 -4.62 21.05
CA TRP A 268 -3.73 -4.99 22.40
C TRP A 268 -4.66 -3.95 23.04
N HIS A 269 -4.56 -2.70 22.62
CA HIS A 269 -5.29 -1.59 23.24
C HIS A 269 -6.83 -1.73 23.12
N THR A 270 -7.32 -2.18 21.96
CA THR A 270 -8.76 -2.42 21.73
C THR A 270 -9.31 -3.51 22.64
N ALA A 271 -8.54 -4.58 22.88
CA ALA A 271 -8.95 -5.68 23.76
C ALA A 271 -9.10 -5.24 25.23
N LEU A 272 -8.31 -4.27 25.68
CA LEU A 272 -8.42 -3.70 27.03
C LEU A 272 -9.52 -2.65 27.16
N HIS A 273 -9.92 -1.99 26.07
CA HIS A 273 -10.95 -0.96 26.07
C HIS A 273 -12.34 -1.48 25.65
N GLY A 274 -12.50 -2.79 25.47
CA GLY A 274 -13.80 -3.42 25.26
C GLY A 274 -14.72 -3.32 26.48
N ASP A 275 -16.03 -3.45 26.26
CA ASP A 275 -17.10 -3.27 27.26
C ASP A 275 -16.94 -4.08 28.57
N ALA A 276 -16.09 -5.13 28.55
CA ALA A 276 -15.92 -6.08 29.64
C ALA A 276 -14.96 -5.63 30.75
N THR A 277 -14.05 -4.67 30.52
CA THR A 277 -12.99 -4.31 31.49
C THR A 277 -13.34 -3.14 32.40
N GLY A 278 -14.48 -2.46 32.16
CA GLY A 278 -14.96 -1.37 33.01
C GLY A 278 -14.18 -0.05 32.90
N VAL A 279 -13.19 0.04 32.01
CA VAL A 279 -12.40 1.27 31.76
C VAL A 279 -13.30 2.41 31.25
N ASP A 280 -14.38 2.08 30.53
CA ASP A 280 -15.41 3.02 30.07
C ASP A 280 -16.20 3.71 31.21
N ARG A 281 -16.17 3.16 32.43
CA ARG A 281 -16.80 3.81 33.59
C ARG A 281 -16.04 5.05 34.06
N ILE A 282 -14.74 5.17 33.74
CA ILE A 282 -13.91 6.31 34.15
C ILE A 282 -14.10 7.51 33.20
N LYS A 283 -14.48 7.28 31.94
CA LYS A 283 -14.89 8.33 30.99
C LYS A 283 -16.06 9.18 31.51
N LYS A 284 -16.87 8.65 32.45
CA LYS A 284 -18.01 9.34 33.08
C LYS A 284 -17.66 10.28 34.24
N ILE A 285 -16.41 10.30 34.72
CA ILE A 285 -16.03 11.02 35.94
C ILE A 285 -15.32 12.36 35.64
N THR A 286 -14.84 12.57 34.40
CA THR A 286 -14.11 13.78 34.00
C THR A 286 -15.04 14.93 33.63
N LEU A 287 -14.82 16.12 34.20
CA LEU A 287 -15.65 17.32 34.00
C LEU A 287 -15.69 17.81 32.53
N PRO A 288 -16.81 18.40 32.05
CA PRO A 288 -17.03 18.74 30.64
C PRO A 288 -16.12 19.84 30.06
N SER A 289 -15.37 20.57 30.89
CA SER A 289 -14.81 21.88 30.55
C SER A 289 -13.49 21.87 29.78
N THR A 290 -12.87 20.72 29.48
CA THR A 290 -11.58 20.67 28.76
C THR A 290 -11.47 19.52 27.74
N GLY A 291 -12.07 19.68 26.55
CA GLY A 291 -12.12 18.60 25.53
C GLY A 291 -10.76 18.08 25.02
N ARG A 292 -9.77 18.96 24.83
CA ARG A 292 -8.43 18.57 24.33
C ARG A 292 -7.55 17.92 25.41
N LEU A 293 -7.60 18.44 26.64
CA LEU A 293 -6.90 17.85 27.79
C LEU A 293 -7.54 16.51 28.17
N ARG A 294 -8.86 16.35 28.05
CA ARG A 294 -9.57 15.07 28.23
C ARG A 294 -9.09 14.00 27.27
N HIS A 295 -8.90 14.32 25.99
CA HIS A 295 -8.40 13.34 25.02
C HIS A 295 -6.99 12.89 25.38
N PHE A 296 -6.09 13.82 25.70
CA PHE A 296 -4.73 13.49 26.12
C PHE A 296 -4.67 12.75 27.48
N THR A 297 -5.48 13.16 28.46
CA THR A 297 -5.51 12.54 29.79
C THR A 297 -6.10 11.13 29.74
N ASN A 298 -7.16 10.91 28.94
CA ASN A 298 -7.80 9.61 28.85
C ASN A 298 -7.04 8.62 27.96
N GLU A 299 -6.37 9.07 26.90
CA GLU A 299 -5.65 8.20 25.94
C GLU A 299 -4.15 7.99 26.26
N THR A 300 -3.61 8.66 27.28
CA THR A 300 -2.17 8.58 27.60
C THR A 300 -1.89 8.54 29.09
N LEU A 301 -2.64 9.31 29.89
CA LEU A 301 -2.36 9.48 31.33
C LEU A 301 -3.02 8.37 32.17
N LEU A 302 -4.22 7.90 31.79
CA LEU A 302 -4.84 6.71 32.40
C LEU A 302 -4.00 5.45 32.18
N ASP A 303 -3.41 5.31 31.01
CA ASP A 303 -2.58 4.14 30.71
C ASP A 303 -1.25 4.16 31.47
N VAL A 304 -0.61 5.31 31.66
CA VAL A 304 0.55 5.42 32.57
C VAL A 304 0.18 5.05 34.01
N LEU A 305 -1.04 5.36 34.46
CA LEU A 305 -1.54 4.94 35.78
C LEU A 305 -1.80 3.43 35.83
N PHE A 306 -2.22 2.81 34.72
CA PHE A 306 -2.37 1.36 34.60
C PHE A 306 -1.02 0.63 34.60
N TYR A 307 0.01 1.13 33.93
CA TYR A 307 1.35 0.52 33.98
C TYR A 307 2.00 0.55 35.37
N ASN A 308 1.68 1.56 36.20
CA ASN A 308 2.19 1.65 37.57
C ASN A 308 1.37 0.84 38.59
N SER A 309 0.22 0.27 38.19
CA SER A 309 -0.56 -0.60 39.04
C SER A 309 -0.23 -2.07 38.73
N PRO A 310 0.29 -2.85 39.70
CA PRO A 310 0.69 -4.24 39.49
C PRO A 310 -0.43 -5.12 38.88
N THR A 311 -1.69 -4.85 39.24
CA THR A 311 -2.84 -5.59 38.71
C THR A 311 -3.09 -5.29 37.23
N TYR A 312 -2.98 -4.03 36.80
CA TYR A 312 -3.25 -3.66 35.41
C TYR A 312 -2.09 -3.99 34.48
N CYS A 313 -0.84 -3.87 34.96
CA CYS A 313 0.34 -4.33 34.24
C CYS A 313 0.24 -5.82 33.89
N GLN A 314 -0.18 -6.67 34.84
CA GLN A 314 -0.39 -8.09 34.55
C GLN A 314 -1.48 -8.32 33.49
N THR A 315 -2.62 -7.62 33.59
CA THR A 315 -3.67 -7.70 32.58
C THR A 315 -3.19 -7.30 31.19
N ILE A 316 -2.38 -6.24 31.08
CA ILE A 316 -1.78 -5.79 29.81
C ILE A 316 -0.84 -6.87 29.26
N MET A 317 0.08 -7.39 30.07
CA MET A 317 1.00 -8.46 29.67
C MET A 317 0.25 -9.71 29.21
N ASP A 318 -0.76 -10.14 29.97
CA ASP A 318 -1.58 -11.30 29.62
C ASP A 318 -2.32 -11.08 28.29
N THR A 319 -2.84 -9.87 28.05
CA THR A 319 -3.53 -9.52 26.80
C THR A 319 -2.57 -9.52 25.62
N VAL A 320 -1.39 -8.92 25.76
CA VAL A 320 -0.35 -8.91 24.72
C VAL A 320 0.12 -10.34 24.42
N ALA A 321 0.36 -11.15 25.44
CA ALA A 321 0.77 -12.54 25.28
C ALA A 321 -0.30 -13.38 24.58
N GLN A 322 -1.57 -13.23 24.96
CA GLN A 322 -2.70 -13.89 24.29
C GLN A 322 -2.79 -13.48 22.83
N GLU A 323 -2.62 -12.19 22.52
CA GLU A 323 -2.71 -11.69 21.15
C GLU A 323 -1.54 -12.17 20.28
N ILE A 324 -0.31 -12.19 20.82
CA ILE A 324 0.85 -12.79 20.15
C ILE A 324 0.59 -14.28 19.86
N ASN A 325 0.07 -15.03 20.83
CA ASN A 325 -0.25 -16.45 20.64
C ASN A 325 -1.33 -16.66 19.57
N ARG A 326 -2.37 -15.81 19.54
CA ARG A 326 -3.41 -15.83 18.50
C ARG A 326 -2.82 -15.61 17.11
N LEU A 327 -2.01 -14.56 16.96
CA LEU A 327 -1.34 -14.21 15.70
C LEU A 327 -0.38 -15.31 15.25
N TYR A 328 0.41 -15.86 16.18
CA TYR A 328 1.33 -16.96 15.91
C TYR A 328 0.57 -18.21 15.41
N ALA A 329 -0.49 -18.62 16.11
CA ALA A 329 -1.30 -19.77 15.70
C ALA A 329 -1.90 -19.57 14.30
N LEU A 330 -2.38 -18.36 14.00
CA LEU A 330 -2.92 -18.02 12.69
C LEU A 330 -1.84 -18.05 11.60
N PHE A 331 -0.66 -17.51 11.88
CA PHE A 331 0.48 -17.53 10.98
C PHE A 331 0.93 -18.96 10.68
N MET A 332 1.07 -19.80 11.70
CA MET A 332 1.47 -21.21 11.54
C MET A 332 0.41 -22.04 10.80
N LYS A 333 -0.88 -21.78 11.03
CA LYS A 333 -1.97 -22.42 10.27
C LYS A 333 -1.85 -22.14 8.76
N ARG A 334 -1.39 -20.95 8.40
CA ARG A 334 -1.23 -20.52 7.00
C ARG A 334 0.13 -20.91 6.43
N ASN A 335 1.15 -21.05 7.27
CA ASN A 335 2.53 -21.38 6.91
C ASN A 335 3.00 -22.62 7.72
N PRO A 336 2.48 -23.82 7.44
CA PRO A 336 2.76 -25.03 8.23
C PRO A 336 4.24 -25.45 8.20
N ASP A 337 4.94 -25.11 7.11
CA ASP A 337 6.35 -25.44 6.90
C ASP A 337 7.31 -24.35 7.41
N TYR A 338 6.80 -23.31 8.05
CA TYR A 338 7.65 -22.26 8.62
C TYR A 338 8.59 -22.83 9.71
N ARG A 339 9.89 -22.56 9.58
CA ARG A 339 10.94 -22.94 10.53
C ARG A 339 11.87 -21.77 10.88
N GLY A 340 11.45 -20.55 10.55
CA GLY A 340 12.23 -19.34 10.73
C GLY A 340 12.30 -18.84 12.17
N ALA A 341 13.08 -17.79 12.38
CA ALA A 341 13.22 -17.15 13.69
C ALA A 341 11.94 -16.41 14.11
N ILE A 342 11.76 -16.21 15.41
CA ILE A 342 10.63 -15.43 15.95
C ILE A 342 11.19 -14.37 16.89
N SER A 343 10.68 -13.15 16.81
CA SER A 343 11.07 -12.07 17.72
C SER A 343 9.90 -11.16 18.05
N VAL A 344 10.03 -10.43 19.15
CA VAL A 344 9.07 -9.41 19.57
C VAL A 344 9.79 -8.06 19.57
N ALA A 345 9.17 -7.03 18.99
CA ALA A 345 9.71 -5.68 18.90
C ALA A 345 8.73 -4.69 19.54
N GLY A 346 9.19 -3.95 20.55
CA GLY A 346 8.41 -2.92 21.24
C GLY A 346 8.80 -1.50 20.83
N HIS A 347 7.82 -0.65 20.53
CA HIS A 347 8.02 0.81 20.33
C HIS A 347 7.56 1.62 21.56
N SER A 348 8.21 2.76 21.83
CA SER A 348 7.95 3.64 22.98
C SER A 348 8.24 3.00 24.35
N LEU A 349 7.20 2.57 25.11
CA LEU A 349 7.31 1.94 26.44
C LEU A 349 7.59 0.42 26.38
N GLY A 350 7.48 -0.22 25.21
CA GLY A 350 7.80 -1.64 25.02
C GLY A 350 9.28 -2.01 25.23
N LYS A 351 10.14 -1.06 25.62
CA LYS A 351 11.51 -1.31 26.07
C LYS A 351 11.62 -1.64 27.56
N ILE A 352 10.59 -1.37 28.38
CA ILE A 352 10.68 -1.61 29.83
C ILE A 352 10.55 -3.12 30.14
N GLU A 353 9.82 -3.88 29.31
CA GLU A 353 9.55 -5.30 29.57
C GLU A 353 10.60 -6.27 29.00
N SER A 354 11.46 -5.85 28.06
CA SER A 354 12.50 -6.73 27.52
C SER A 354 13.73 -6.88 28.44
N ALA A 355 13.78 -6.17 29.57
CA ALA A 355 14.94 -6.14 30.46
C ALA A 355 14.77 -6.95 31.76
N SER A 356 13.60 -7.55 32.03
CA SER A 356 13.33 -8.13 33.35
C SER A 356 12.46 -9.39 33.38
N SER A 357 12.65 -10.34 32.47
CA SER A 357 12.34 -11.76 32.75
C SER A 357 13.08 -12.70 31.80
N PRO A 358 13.72 -13.77 32.32
CA PRO A 358 14.20 -14.87 31.49
C PRO A 358 12.99 -15.70 31.05
N PHE A 359 12.90 -15.94 29.74
CA PHE A 359 11.94 -16.87 29.13
C PHE A 359 12.17 -18.31 29.59
#